data_AF-A0A3M2FAA6-F1
#
_entry.id   AF-A0A3M2FAA6-F1
#
_cell.length_a   1.000
_cell.length_b   1.000
_cell.length_c   1.000
_cell.angle_alpha   90.00
_cell.angle_beta   90.00
_cell.angle_gamma   90.00
#
_symmetry.space_group_name_H-M   'P 1'
#
loop_
_entity.id
_entity.type
_entity.pdbx_description
1 polymer ?
#
loop_
_entity_poly.entity_id
_entity_poly.type
_entity_poly.pdbx_seq_one_letter_code
_entity_poly.pdbx_strand_id
1 'polypeptide(L)'
;MRLLLSLLPLLLLPLLAACEEAPPPESAAPAYQIVGYLHGPRGVQIDDEAAARLTHVNYAFANVRDDAVVLEHPEDPARLAALTALRDRHPHLRILLSVGGWTWSEHFSDAALTEESRQTFARSAVALVTRHRLDGLDIDWEYPGQPGEDNVYRPEDR
;
A
#
# COMPACT_ATOMS: atom_id res chain seq x y z
N MET A 1 67.20 24.46 46.84
CA MET A 1 67.96 24.33 45.57
C MET A 1 67.57 23.01 44.90
N ARG A 2 66.66 23.07 43.91
CA ARG A 2 66.59 22.21 42.71
C ARG A 2 65.27 22.49 41.99
N LEU A 3 65.40 23.11 40.80
CA LEU A 3 64.42 23.10 39.72
C LEU A 3 63.95 21.66 39.45
N LEU A 4 62.74 21.46 38.89
CA LEU A 4 62.58 20.71 37.64
C LEU A 4 61.13 20.73 37.10
N LEU A 5 61.01 21.31 35.90
CA LEU A 5 60.19 20.96 34.73
C LEU A 5 58.68 20.66 34.84
N SER A 6 57.92 21.59 34.26
CA SER A 6 56.63 21.42 33.58
C SER A 6 56.65 20.28 32.56
N LEU A 7 55.70 19.35 32.66
CA LEU A 7 55.29 18.44 31.60
C LEU A 7 53.76 18.44 31.55
N LEU A 8 53.20 19.21 30.63
CA LEU A 8 51.79 19.19 30.27
C LEU A 8 51.54 17.89 29.47
N PRO A 9 50.61 17.00 29.87
CA PRO A 9 50.32 15.82 29.09
C PRO A 9 49.51 16.24 27.85
N LEU A 10 50.10 16.02 26.67
CA LEU A 10 49.42 16.16 25.39
C LEU A 10 48.38 15.03 25.29
N LEU A 11 47.11 15.33 25.58
CA LEU A 11 45.99 14.41 25.41
C LEU A 11 45.73 14.24 23.91
N LEU A 12 46.24 13.15 23.31
CA LEU A 12 45.80 12.68 22.00
C LEU A 12 44.37 12.14 22.15
N LEU A 13 43.36 12.85 21.64
CA LEU A 13 42.05 12.26 21.40
C LEU A 13 42.16 11.28 20.22
N PRO A 14 41.74 10.01 20.35
CA PRO A 14 41.56 9.15 19.19
C PRO A 14 40.33 9.64 18.43
N LEU A 15 40.55 10.09 17.19
CA LEU A 15 39.49 10.36 16.23
C LEU A 15 38.90 8.98 15.84
N LEU A 16 37.85 8.55 16.54
CA LEU A 16 37.01 7.46 16.08
C LEU A 16 36.37 7.93 14.77
N ALA A 17 36.95 7.52 13.65
CA ALA A 17 36.27 7.55 12.37
C ALA A 17 35.08 6.60 12.50
N ALA A 18 33.91 7.16 12.78
CA ALA A 18 32.66 6.48 12.53
C ALA A 18 32.62 6.26 11.00
N CYS A 19 32.87 5.03 10.57
CA CYS A 19 32.44 4.61 9.25
C CYS A 19 30.92 4.66 9.27
N GLU A 20 30.36 5.78 8.82
CA GLU A 20 28.95 5.87 8.50
C GLU A 20 28.74 5.01 7.25
N GLU A 21 28.28 3.78 7.45
CA GLU A 21 27.95 2.87 6.37
C GLU A 21 26.78 3.49 5.61
N ALA A 22 27.03 3.90 4.37
CA ALA A 22 26.01 4.53 3.55
C ALA A 22 24.79 3.60 3.46
N PRO A 23 23.55 4.14 3.52
CA PRO A 23 22.36 3.33 3.35
C PRO A 23 22.47 2.56 2.04
N PRO A 24 22.02 1.29 2.01
CA PRO A 24 22.05 0.49 0.80
C PRO A 24 21.34 1.26 -0.32
N PRO A 25 21.86 1.20 -1.56
CA PRO A 25 21.26 1.92 -2.67
C PRO A 25 19.80 1.53 -2.78
N GLU A 26 18.92 2.53 -2.77
CA GLU A 26 17.51 2.35 -3.06
C GLU A 26 17.41 1.63 -4.41
N SER A 27 16.90 0.39 -4.41
CA SER A 27 16.81 -0.42 -5.61
C SER A 27 16.08 0.40 -6.67
N ALA A 28 16.74 0.65 -7.81
CA ALA A 28 16.11 1.33 -8.93
C ALA A 28 14.80 0.62 -9.27
N ALA A 29 13.71 1.38 -9.39
CA ALA A 29 12.42 0.83 -9.76
C ALA A 29 12.55 0.01 -11.06
N PRO A 30 11.87 -1.14 -11.19
CA PRO A 30 11.98 -1.96 -12.37
C PRO A 30 11.57 -1.16 -13.62
N ALA A 31 12.21 -1.44 -14.76
CA ALA A 31 11.95 -0.73 -16.01
C ALA A 31 10.47 -0.81 -16.46
N TYR A 32 9.75 -1.84 -16.00
CA TYR A 32 8.31 -2.00 -16.18
C TYR A 32 7.66 -2.48 -14.89
N GLN A 33 6.42 -2.00 -14.66
CA GLN A 33 5.54 -2.55 -13.64
C GLN A 33 4.69 -3.65 -14.30
N ILE A 34 4.69 -4.82 -13.69
CA ILE A 34 3.83 -5.96 -14.03
C ILE A 34 2.81 -6.11 -12.90
N VAL A 35 1.55 -5.80 -13.19
CA VAL A 35 0.45 -5.74 -12.21
C VAL A 35 -0.50 -6.92 -12.47
N GLY A 36 -0.76 -7.74 -11.46
CA GLY A 36 -1.71 -8.85 -11.52
C GLY A 36 -2.92 -8.60 -10.62
N TYR A 37 -4.12 -8.91 -11.12
CA TYR A 37 -5.34 -8.87 -10.31
C TYR A 37 -5.67 -10.25 -9.74
N LEU A 38 -5.94 -10.31 -8.43
CA LEU A 38 -6.43 -11.50 -7.75
C LEU A 38 -7.82 -11.25 -7.20
N HIS A 39 -8.81 -11.96 -7.76
CA HIS A 39 -10.19 -11.82 -7.34
C HIS A 39 -10.49 -12.73 -6.15
N GLY A 40 -10.66 -12.15 -4.96
CA GLY A 40 -10.81 -12.82 -3.67
C GLY A 40 -11.72 -14.05 -3.69
N PRO A 41 -12.98 -13.96 -4.17
CA PRO A 41 -13.89 -15.10 -4.28
C PRO A 41 -13.39 -16.28 -5.14
N ARG A 42 -12.55 -16.01 -6.15
CA ARG A 42 -11.91 -17.04 -6.99
C ARG A 42 -10.62 -17.59 -6.40
N GLY A 43 -10.19 -17.07 -5.24
CA GLY A 43 -8.97 -17.46 -4.54
C GLY A 43 -7.79 -16.53 -4.82
N VAL A 44 -6.84 -16.51 -3.89
CA VAL A 44 -5.60 -15.70 -3.94
C VAL A 44 -4.33 -16.54 -4.02
N GLN A 45 -4.46 -17.80 -4.45
CA GLN A 45 -3.30 -18.70 -4.49
C GLN A 45 -2.40 -18.32 -5.66
N ILE A 46 -1.32 -17.62 -5.34
CA ILE A 46 -0.17 -17.40 -6.21
C ILE A 46 1.05 -18.04 -5.57
N ASP A 47 1.83 -18.76 -6.37
CA ASP A 47 3.07 -19.39 -5.93
C ASP A 47 4.26 -18.42 -5.99
N ASP A 48 5.40 -18.84 -5.46
CA ASP A 48 6.61 -18.03 -5.42
C ASP A 48 7.17 -17.72 -6.82
N GLU A 49 6.91 -18.58 -7.82
CA GLU A 49 7.35 -18.32 -9.21
C GLU A 49 6.54 -17.19 -9.85
N ALA A 50 5.22 -17.21 -9.69
CA ALA A 50 4.35 -16.13 -10.14
C ALA A 50 4.67 -14.82 -9.40
N ALA A 51 4.85 -14.89 -8.08
CA ALA A 51 5.20 -13.73 -7.26
C ALA A 51 6.50 -13.04 -7.73
N ALA A 52 7.54 -13.82 -8.05
CA ALA A 52 8.82 -13.30 -8.52
C ALA A 52 8.77 -12.59 -9.88
N ARG A 53 7.68 -12.78 -10.65
CA ARG A 53 7.46 -12.14 -11.96
C ARG A 53 6.54 -10.93 -11.88
N LEU A 54 5.87 -10.70 -10.75
CA LEU A 54 4.98 -9.57 -10.53
C LEU A 54 5.70 -8.46 -9.76
N THR A 55 5.34 -7.22 -10.08
CA THR A 55 5.75 -6.06 -9.28
C THR A 55 4.65 -5.65 -8.31
N HIS A 56 3.39 -5.84 -8.73
CA HIS A 56 2.21 -5.42 -7.99
C HIS A 56 1.13 -6.50 -8.07
N VAL A 57 0.38 -6.64 -6.99
CA VAL A 57 -0.86 -7.41 -6.91
C VAL A 57 -1.98 -6.48 -6.45
N ASN A 58 -3.05 -6.45 -7.24
CA ASN A 58 -4.30 -5.78 -6.92
C ASN A 58 -5.26 -6.84 -6.35
N TYR A 59 -5.54 -6.78 -5.05
CA TYR A 59 -6.54 -7.63 -4.41
C TYR A 59 -7.93 -7.06 -4.69
N ALA A 60 -8.69 -7.80 -5.49
CA ALA A 60 -10.00 -7.41 -5.99
C ALA A 60 -11.10 -8.21 -5.26
N PHE A 61 -12.09 -7.60 -4.63
CA PHE A 61 -12.31 -6.16 -4.44
C PHE A 61 -12.75 -5.87 -3.01
N ALA A 62 -12.57 -4.62 -2.58
CA ALA A 62 -13.39 -4.01 -1.54
C ALA A 62 -14.59 -3.30 -2.19
N ASN A 63 -15.66 -3.12 -1.42
CA ASN A 63 -16.86 -2.39 -1.82
C ASN A 63 -16.88 -0.98 -1.21
N VAL A 64 -17.78 -0.13 -1.71
CA VAL A 64 -18.16 1.15 -1.12
C VAL A 64 -19.55 1.02 -0.52
N ARG A 65 -19.71 1.25 0.79
CA ARG A 65 -21.01 1.32 1.47
C ARG A 65 -21.02 2.48 2.46
N ASP A 66 -22.11 3.24 2.47
CA ASP A 66 -22.26 4.40 3.37
C ASP A 66 -21.02 5.32 3.33
N ASP A 67 -20.57 5.63 2.11
CA ASP A 67 -19.36 6.39 1.77
C ASP A 67 -18.03 5.76 2.22
N ALA A 68 -18.02 4.58 2.83
CA ALA A 68 -16.83 3.92 3.36
C ALA A 68 -16.37 2.73 2.50
N VAL A 69 -15.05 2.50 2.46
CA VAL A 69 -14.46 1.28 1.89
C VAL A 69 -14.61 0.13 2.88
N VAL A 70 -15.17 -0.99 2.41
CA VAL A 70 -15.48 -2.16 3.25
C VAL A 70 -15.07 -3.48 2.58
N LEU A 71 -14.69 -4.47 3.39
CA LEU A 71 -14.51 -5.86 2.96
C LEU A 71 -15.83 -6.60 3.14
N GLU A 72 -16.34 -7.21 2.07
CA GLU A 72 -17.65 -7.88 2.06
C GLU A 72 -17.57 -9.32 2.55
N HIS A 73 -16.42 -9.99 2.37
CA HIS A 73 -16.30 -11.41 2.66
C HIS A 73 -15.53 -11.66 3.96
N PRO A 74 -16.01 -12.56 4.83
CA PRO A 74 -15.33 -12.89 6.08
C PRO A 74 -13.94 -13.51 5.87
N GLU A 75 -13.66 -14.06 4.67
CA GLU A 75 -12.36 -14.63 4.31
C GLU A 75 -11.33 -13.57 3.88
N ASP A 76 -11.74 -12.34 3.56
CA ASP A 76 -10.85 -11.31 3.03
C ASP A 76 -9.66 -11.01 3.96
N PRO A 77 -9.84 -10.87 5.30
CA PRO A 77 -8.72 -10.70 6.21
C PRO A 77 -7.66 -11.81 6.12
N ALA A 78 -8.09 -13.07 5.99
CA ALA A 78 -7.18 -14.21 5.89
C ALA A 78 -6.46 -14.23 4.52
N ARG A 79 -7.15 -13.87 3.44
CA ARG A 79 -6.58 -13.76 2.09
C ARG A 79 -5.52 -12.66 2.01
N LEU A 80 -5.81 -11.48 2.56
CA LEU A 80 -4.86 -10.36 2.65
C LEU A 80 -3.64 -10.71 3.51
N ALA A 81 -3.85 -11.44 4.62
CA ALA A 81 -2.74 -11.94 5.44
C ALA A 81 -1.84 -12.90 4.66
N ALA A 82 -2.39 -13.78 3.83
CA ALA A 82 -1.60 -14.66 2.97
C ALA A 82 -0.77 -13.89 1.93
N LEU A 83 -1.35 -12.86 1.29
CA LEU A 83 -0.65 -12.02 0.32
C LEU A 83 0.49 -11.21 0.94
N THR A 84 0.26 -10.64 2.13
CA THR A 84 1.32 -9.91 2.83
C THR A 84 2.43 -10.83 3.36
N ALA A 85 2.11 -12.07 3.75
CA ALA A 85 3.11 -13.08 4.08
C ALA A 85 3.92 -13.54 2.85
N LEU A 86 3.32 -13.55 1.66
CA LEU A 86 4.04 -13.79 0.42
C LEU A 86 5.00 -12.64 0.09
N ARG A 87 4.55 -11.38 0.24
CA ARG A 87 5.43 -10.21 0.11
C ARG A 87 6.60 -10.25 1.09
N ASP A 88 6.42 -10.75 2.32
CA ASP A 88 7.53 -10.90 3.27
C ASP A 88 8.64 -11.84 2.73
N ARG A 89 8.35 -12.73 1.77
CA ARG A 89 9.34 -13.53 1.02
C ARG A 89 9.79 -12.89 -0.30
N HIS A 90 9.00 -11.98 -0.85
CA HIS A 90 9.24 -11.26 -2.11
C HIS A 90 9.15 -9.74 -1.86
N PRO A 91 10.17 -9.13 -1.23
CA PRO A 91 10.07 -7.75 -0.73
C PRO A 91 9.96 -6.66 -1.82
N HIS A 92 10.13 -7.04 -3.09
CA HIS A 92 9.88 -6.16 -4.24
C HIS A 92 8.38 -6.06 -4.60
N LEU A 93 7.57 -7.04 -4.17
CA LEU A 93 6.15 -7.12 -4.49
C LEU A 93 5.37 -6.07 -3.70
N ARG A 94 4.44 -5.39 -4.35
CA ARG A 94 3.51 -4.44 -3.72
C ARG A 94 2.10 -4.99 -3.75
N ILE A 95 1.39 -4.90 -2.64
CA ILE A 95 0.00 -5.39 -2.53
C ILE A 95 -0.94 -4.21 -2.35
N LEU A 96 -1.84 -3.99 -3.30
CA LEU A 96 -2.85 -2.94 -3.27
C LEU A 96 -4.24 -3.55 -3.04
N LEU A 97 -5.11 -2.80 -2.37
CA LEU A 97 -6.54 -3.12 -2.29
C LEU A 97 -7.28 -2.38 -3.40
N SER A 98 -7.88 -3.11 -4.34
CA SER A 98 -8.75 -2.52 -5.36
C SER A 98 -10.16 -2.36 -4.80
N VAL A 99 -10.73 -1.17 -4.94
CA VAL A 99 -12.09 -0.84 -4.50
C VAL A 99 -12.96 -0.68 -5.74
N GLY A 100 -14.11 -1.34 -5.78
CA GLY A 100 -15.06 -1.23 -6.87
C GLY A 100 -15.05 -2.40 -7.84
N GLY A 101 -14.70 -2.11 -9.09
CA GLY A 101 -14.94 -2.96 -10.25
C GLY A 101 -16.39 -2.88 -10.72
N TRP A 102 -16.72 -3.67 -11.74
CA TRP A 102 -18.04 -3.69 -12.38
C TRP A 102 -19.22 -3.73 -11.39
N THR A 103 -19.15 -4.62 -10.38
CA THR A 103 -20.27 -4.92 -9.47
C THR A 103 -20.35 -4.03 -8.23
N TRP A 104 -19.25 -3.41 -7.82
CA TRP A 104 -19.21 -2.64 -6.56
C TRP A 104 -18.88 -1.17 -6.79
N SER A 105 -19.22 -0.67 -7.99
CA SER A 105 -19.11 0.75 -8.33
C SER A 105 -20.35 1.58 -7.99
N GLU A 106 -21.40 0.96 -7.42
CA GLU A 106 -22.72 1.57 -7.25
C GLU A 106 -22.70 2.88 -6.47
N HIS A 107 -21.89 2.95 -5.42
CA HIS A 107 -21.89 4.05 -4.45
C HIS A 107 -20.72 5.03 -4.57
N PHE A 108 -19.90 4.94 -5.63
CA PHE A 108 -18.79 5.88 -5.78
C PHE A 108 -19.25 7.33 -5.99
N SER A 109 -20.33 7.56 -6.74
CA SER A 109 -20.82 8.93 -6.95
C SER A 109 -21.23 9.58 -5.63
N ASP A 110 -21.82 8.82 -4.69
CA ASP A 110 -22.16 9.32 -3.34
C ASP A 110 -20.89 9.61 -2.52
N ALA A 111 -19.96 8.65 -2.50
CA ALA A 111 -18.69 8.77 -1.79
C ALA A 111 -17.81 9.92 -2.31
N ALA A 112 -17.95 10.30 -3.58
CA ALA A 112 -17.20 11.40 -4.21
C ALA A 112 -17.85 12.78 -4.04
N LEU A 113 -19.17 12.84 -3.80
CA LEU A 113 -19.99 14.05 -3.97
C LEU A 113 -19.62 15.21 -3.03
N THR A 114 -19.38 14.93 -1.75
CA THR A 114 -19.17 15.96 -0.72
C THR A 114 -17.79 15.83 -0.10
N GLU A 115 -17.30 16.91 0.52
CA GLU A 115 -16.06 16.84 1.28
C GLU A 115 -16.16 15.82 2.42
N GLU A 116 -17.30 15.76 3.11
CA GLU A 116 -17.52 14.82 4.20
C GLU A 116 -17.49 13.36 3.73
N SER A 117 -18.20 13.04 2.64
CA SER A 117 -18.23 11.69 2.08
C SER A 117 -16.85 11.26 1.57
N ARG A 118 -16.12 12.14 0.86
CA ARG A 118 -14.73 11.86 0.44
C ARG A 118 -13.80 11.60 1.62
N GLN A 119 -13.95 12.33 2.71
CA GLN A 119 -13.15 12.12 3.92
C GLN A 119 -13.50 10.79 4.60
N THR A 120 -14.76 10.36 4.58
CA THR A 120 -15.17 9.04 5.08
C THR A 120 -14.59 7.91 4.23
N PHE A 121 -14.63 8.04 2.91
CA PHE A 121 -14.00 7.10 1.98
C PHE A 121 -12.49 7.00 2.24
N ALA A 122 -11.79 8.14 2.28
CA ALA A 122 -10.34 8.17 2.46
C ALA A 122 -9.91 7.60 3.82
N ARG A 123 -10.60 7.95 4.91
CA ARG A 123 -10.28 7.43 6.26
C ARG A 123 -10.48 5.92 6.37
N SER A 124 -11.58 5.41 5.83
CA SER A 124 -11.88 3.97 5.86
C SER A 124 -10.92 3.16 4.98
N ALA A 125 -10.57 3.67 3.79
CA ALA A 125 -9.53 3.10 2.94
C ALA A 125 -8.18 3.03 3.66
N VAL A 126 -7.71 4.13 4.24
CA VAL A 126 -6.44 4.17 4.99
C VAL A 126 -6.46 3.22 6.18
N ALA A 127 -7.60 3.12 6.87
CA ALA A 127 -7.75 2.18 7.99
C ALA A 127 -7.57 0.73 7.54
N LEU A 128 -8.16 0.32 6.40
CA LEU A 128 -7.99 -1.02 5.85
C LEU A 128 -6.56 -1.26 5.35
N VAL A 129 -5.99 -0.34 4.59
CA VAL A 129 -4.60 -0.43 4.10
C VAL A 129 -3.63 -0.61 5.27
N THR A 130 -3.78 0.20 6.32
CA THR A 130 -2.93 0.12 7.52
C THR A 130 -3.17 -1.18 8.29
N ARG A 131 -4.43 -1.53 8.56
CA ARG A 131 -4.80 -2.73 9.32
C ARG A 131 -4.28 -4.01 8.69
N HIS A 132 -4.29 -4.09 7.36
CA HIS A 132 -3.90 -5.28 6.61
C HIS A 132 -2.47 -5.21 6.07
N ARG A 133 -1.66 -4.21 6.47
CA ARG A 133 -0.26 -4.04 6.04
C ARG A 133 -0.12 -3.99 4.51
N LEU A 134 -1.03 -3.30 3.82
CA LEU A 134 -1.02 -3.16 2.36
C LEU A 134 -0.14 -1.97 1.93
N ASP A 135 0.32 -1.99 0.68
CA ASP A 135 1.20 -0.97 0.10
C ASP A 135 0.43 0.20 -0.52
N GLY A 136 -0.87 0.03 -0.77
CA GLY A 136 -1.69 1.09 -1.35
C GLY A 136 -3.14 0.69 -1.62
N LEU A 137 -3.81 1.59 -2.33
CA LEU A 137 -5.20 1.48 -2.78
C LEU A 137 -5.23 1.64 -4.29
N ASP A 138 -6.16 0.95 -4.93
CA ASP A 138 -6.51 1.07 -6.33
C ASP A 138 -8.02 1.37 -6.43
N ILE A 139 -8.41 2.33 -7.27
CA ILE A 139 -9.81 2.79 -7.38
C ILE A 139 -10.32 2.41 -8.76
N ASP A 140 -11.20 1.41 -8.80
CA ASP A 140 -11.81 0.88 -10.01
C ASP A 140 -13.27 1.33 -10.08
N TRP A 141 -13.51 2.65 -10.20
CA TRP A 141 -14.86 3.20 -10.40
C TRP A 141 -15.27 3.09 -11.87
N GLU A 142 -16.28 2.26 -12.13
CA GLU A 142 -16.80 1.99 -13.46
C GLU A 142 -18.29 2.41 -13.59
N TYR A 143 -18.62 3.67 -13.89
CA TYR A 143 -17.73 4.76 -14.29
C TYR A 143 -18.27 6.11 -13.79
N PRO A 144 -17.41 7.13 -13.64
CA PRO A 144 -17.87 8.48 -13.30
C PRO A 144 -18.78 9.06 -14.40
N GLY A 145 -19.96 9.55 -14.01
CA GLY A 145 -20.83 10.34 -14.88
C GLY A 145 -21.44 9.60 -16.08
N GLN A 146 -21.41 8.26 -16.07
CA GLN A 146 -22.05 7.41 -17.07
C GLN A 146 -22.54 6.09 -16.46
N PRO A 147 -23.51 5.39 -17.11
CA PRO A 147 -24.03 4.13 -16.59
C PRO A 147 -22.96 3.02 -16.48
N GLY A 148 -23.11 2.16 -15.46
CA GLY A 148 -22.40 0.89 -15.28
C GLY A 148 -23.39 -0.24 -14.94
N GLU A 149 -23.07 -1.09 -13.96
CA GLU A 149 -23.99 -2.11 -13.42
C GLU A 149 -24.96 -1.48 -12.40
N ASP A 150 -25.98 -0.77 -12.89
CA ASP A 150 -27.00 -0.09 -12.07
C ASP A 150 -26.44 0.99 -11.11
N ASN A 151 -25.24 1.49 -11.40
CA ASN A 151 -24.55 2.45 -10.54
C ASN A 151 -25.27 3.80 -10.42
N VAL A 152 -25.15 4.44 -9.25
CA VAL A 152 -25.48 5.85 -9.10
C VAL A 152 -24.43 6.67 -9.86
N TYR A 153 -24.88 7.53 -10.78
CA TYR A 153 -24.00 8.44 -11.53
C TYR A 153 -24.63 9.83 -11.61
N ARG A 154 -23.78 10.85 -11.67
CA ARG A 154 -24.18 12.26 -11.67
C ARG A 154 -23.32 13.10 -12.63
N PRO A 155 -23.85 14.22 -13.16
CA PRO A 155 -23.04 15.18 -13.91
C PRO A 155 -21.82 15.71 -13.13
N GLU A 156 -21.92 15.79 -11.81
CA GLU A 156 -20.88 16.24 -10.87
C GLU A 156 -19.68 15.29 -10.77
N ASP A 157 -19.78 14.07 -11.31
CA ASP A 157 -18.68 13.09 -11.31
C ASP A 157 -17.54 13.46 -12.30
N ARG A 158 -17.69 14.53 -13.10
CA ARG A 158 -16.77 14.93 -14.19
C ARG A 158 -15.75 15.99 -13.81
#